data_AF-U6DSX2-F1
#
_entry.id   AF-U6DSX2-F1
#
_cell.length_a   1.000
_cell.length_b   1.000
_cell.length_c   1.000
_cell.angle_alpha   90.00
_cell.angle_beta   90.00
_cell.angle_gamma   90.00
#
_symmetry.space_group_name_H-M   'P 1'
#
loop_
_entity.id
_entity.type
_entity.pdbx_description
1 polymer ?
#
loop_
_entity_poly.entity_id
_entity_poly.type
_entity_poly.pdbx_seq_one_letter_code
_entity_poly.pdbx_strand_id
1 'polypeptide(L)'
;QLELCQRLYKLHFQLLLLFQSYCKLIGQVHEVSSMPELLNMSRELSDLKKNLKEATAAIAADPLYIEGAWSEPTFTSTEAAIQSMLECLKNNELGKALRQIRECRSLWPNDIFGSSSDDEVQTLLNIYFRHQTLGQTGTYALVGSNQSLTEICTKLMELNMEIRDMIRRAQSYRVLTTFLPDSSVSGTSL
;
A
#
# COMPACT_ATOMS: atom_id res chain seq x y z
N GLN A 1 11.74 -60.09 -22.75
CA GLN A 1 11.21 -58.96 -23.55
C GLN A 1 10.23 -58.07 -22.76
N LEU A 2 9.34 -58.64 -21.92
CA LEU A 2 8.34 -57.88 -21.15
C LEU A 2 8.91 -56.91 -20.10
N GLU A 3 9.97 -57.30 -19.39
CA GLU A 3 10.61 -56.46 -18.35
C GLU A 3 11.23 -55.18 -18.90
N LEU A 4 11.83 -55.24 -20.10
CA LEU A 4 12.40 -54.07 -20.77
C LEU A 4 11.29 -53.06 -21.09
N CYS A 5 10.16 -53.56 -21.59
CA CYS A 5 8.99 -52.74 -21.91
C CYS A 5 8.41 -52.05 -20.66
N GLN A 6 8.29 -52.78 -19.54
CA GLN A 6 7.87 -52.20 -18.26
C GLN A 6 8.84 -51.13 -17.73
N ARG A 7 10.15 -51.38 -17.83
CA ARG A 7 11.16 -50.38 -17.43
C ARG A 7 11.12 -49.14 -18.31
N LEU A 8 10.92 -49.29 -19.62
CA LEU A 8 10.78 -48.16 -20.54
C LEU A 8 9.53 -47.34 -20.24
N TYR A 9 8.40 -48.00 -19.95
CA TYR A 9 7.15 -47.31 -19.60
C TYR A 9 7.29 -46.53 -18.29
N LYS A 10 7.91 -47.13 -17.27
CA LYS A 10 8.18 -46.45 -15.99
C LYS A 10 9.08 -45.24 -16.19
N LEU A 11 10.13 -45.35 -17.00
CA LEU A 11 11.02 -44.24 -17.32
C LEU A 11 10.29 -43.12 -18.06
N HIS A 12 9.47 -43.46 -19.06
CA HIS A 12 8.67 -42.48 -19.80
C HIS A 12 7.68 -41.75 -18.89
N PHE A 13 7.02 -42.46 -17.99
CA PHE A 13 6.11 -41.85 -17.01
C PHE A 13 6.85 -40.95 -16.02
N GLN A 14 8.03 -41.37 -15.55
CA GLN A 14 8.89 -40.53 -14.71
C GLN A 14 9.34 -39.25 -15.44
N LEU A 15 9.66 -39.36 -16.75
CA LEU A 15 10.01 -38.20 -17.58
C LEU A 15 8.82 -37.24 -17.75
N LEU A 16 7.60 -37.76 -17.95
CA LEU A 16 6.37 -36.95 -18.02
C LEU A 16 6.12 -36.18 -16.72
N LEU A 17 6.25 -36.85 -15.56
CA LEU A 17 6.10 -36.20 -14.25
C LEU A 17 7.17 -35.14 -14.01
N LEU A 18 8.41 -35.41 -14.44
CA LEU A 18 9.50 -34.43 -14.35
C LEU A 18 9.22 -33.20 -15.21
N PHE A 19 8.76 -33.40 -16.45
CA PHE A 19 8.40 -32.30 -17.35
C PHE A 19 7.25 -31.46 -16.78
N GLN A 20 6.20 -32.10 -16.26
CA GLN A 20 5.10 -31.40 -15.61
C GLN A 20 5.56 -30.59 -14.39
N SER A 21 6.48 -31.16 -13.59
CA SER A 21 7.05 -30.46 -12.42
C SER A 21 7.89 -29.27 -12.85
N TYR A 22 8.65 -29.40 -13.95
CA TYR A 22 9.45 -28.31 -14.51
C TYR A 22 8.59 -27.18 -15.07
N CYS A 23 7.50 -27.49 -15.78
CA CYS A 23 6.54 -26.48 -16.25
C CYS A 23 5.90 -25.72 -15.09
N LYS A 24 5.54 -26.42 -13.99
CA LYS A 24 5.03 -25.77 -12.77
C LYS A 24 6.06 -24.86 -12.13
N LEU A 25 7.32 -25.31 -12.04
CA LEU A 25 8.40 -24.51 -11.49
C LEU A 25 8.66 -23.25 -12.33
N ILE A 26 8.68 -23.35 -13.65
CA ILE A 26 8.79 -22.19 -14.54
C ILE A 26 7.63 -21.21 -14.31
N GLY A 27 6.39 -21.73 -14.19
CA GLY A 27 5.24 -20.89 -13.88
C GLY A 27 5.39 -20.12 -12.57
N GLN A 28 5.84 -20.80 -11.51
CA GLN A 28 6.11 -20.18 -10.21
C GLN A 28 7.25 -19.15 -10.26
N VAL A 29 8.34 -19.45 -10.97
CA VAL A 29 9.45 -18.52 -11.16
C VAL A 29 8.99 -17.29 -11.93
N HIS A 30 8.17 -17.46 -12.97
CA HIS A 30 7.59 -16.35 -13.71
C HIS A 30 6.70 -15.48 -12.82
N GLU A 31 5.81 -16.09 -12.02
CA GLU A 31 4.97 -15.38 -11.05
C GLU A 31 5.82 -14.56 -10.08
N VAL A 32 6.85 -15.15 -9.47
CA VAL A 32 7.76 -14.45 -8.55
C VAL A 32 8.52 -13.33 -9.26
N SER A 33 9.01 -13.57 -10.48
CA SER A 33 9.74 -12.56 -11.27
C SER A 33 8.86 -11.39 -11.73
N SER A 34 7.55 -11.62 -11.86
CA SER A 34 6.58 -10.60 -12.23
C SER A 34 6.11 -9.75 -11.05
N MET A 35 6.46 -10.14 -9.82
CA MET A 35 6.18 -9.32 -8.65
C MET A 35 7.09 -8.08 -8.70
N PRO A 36 6.52 -6.86 -8.70
CA PRO A 36 7.34 -5.67 -8.66
C PRO A 36 8.11 -5.59 -7.35
N GLU A 37 9.38 -5.18 -7.43
CA GLU A 37 10.17 -4.88 -6.25
C GLU A 37 9.48 -3.77 -5.45
N LEU A 38 9.33 -3.99 -4.15
CA LEU A 38 8.67 -3.02 -3.28
C LEU A 38 9.62 -1.85 -2.99
N LEU A 39 9.33 -0.68 -3.57
CA LEU A 39 10.10 0.55 -3.34
C LEU A 39 9.47 1.36 -2.21
N ASN A 40 10.24 1.59 -1.15
CA ASN A 40 9.78 2.35 0.02
C ASN A 40 10.21 3.83 -0.08
N MET A 41 9.25 4.71 -0.36
CA MET A 41 9.45 6.17 -0.42
C MET A 41 9.05 6.91 0.87
N SER A 42 8.71 6.17 1.94
CA SER A 42 8.18 6.75 3.18
C SER A 42 9.12 7.76 3.82
N ARG A 43 10.44 7.52 3.76
CA ARG A 43 11.45 8.44 4.33
C ARG A 43 11.47 9.75 3.57
N GLU A 44 11.66 9.70 2.25
CA GLU A 44 11.74 10.87 1.38
C GLU A 44 10.50 11.77 1.53
N LEU A 45 9.31 11.16 1.51
CA LEU A 45 8.06 11.90 1.69
C LEU A 45 7.86 12.42 3.13
N SER A 46 8.37 11.73 4.15
CA SER A 46 8.32 12.22 5.53
C SER A 46 9.21 13.44 5.73
N ASP A 47 10.41 13.42 5.14
CA ASP A 47 11.32 14.56 5.16
C ASP A 47 10.72 15.74 4.38
N LEU A 48 10.17 15.48 3.18
CA LEU A 48 9.47 16.50 2.41
C LEU A 48 8.28 17.10 3.16
N LYS A 49 7.48 16.27 3.84
CA LYS A 49 6.36 16.72 4.69
C LYS A 49 6.85 17.63 5.82
N LYS A 50 7.94 17.26 6.48
CA LYS A 50 8.53 18.06 7.55
C LYS A 50 8.98 19.41 7.02
N ASN A 51 9.74 19.44 5.93
CA ASN A 51 10.25 20.68 5.34
C ASN A 51 9.11 21.58 4.86
N LEU A 52 8.06 21.00 4.25
CA LEU A 52 6.87 21.75 3.83
C LEU A 52 6.14 22.37 5.02
N LYS A 53 6.01 21.66 6.14
CA LYS A 53 5.41 22.20 7.37
C LYS A 53 6.24 23.35 7.96
N GLU A 54 7.57 23.20 7.98
CA GLU A 54 8.48 24.26 8.42
C GLU A 54 8.37 25.50 7.53
N ALA A 55 8.34 25.32 6.21
CA ALA A 55 8.15 26.41 5.25
C ALA A 55 6.76 27.07 5.41
N THR A 56 5.71 26.29 5.66
CA THR A 56 4.36 26.81 5.91
C THR A 56 4.33 27.67 7.18
N ALA A 57 4.96 27.20 8.26
CA ALA A 57 5.07 27.95 9.50
C ALA A 57 5.89 29.24 9.34
N ALA A 58 6.98 29.19 8.56
CA ALA A 58 7.79 30.36 8.24
C ALA A 58 7.00 31.41 7.44
N ILE A 59 6.19 30.99 6.47
CA ILE A 59 5.32 31.88 5.69
C ILE A 59 4.22 32.49 6.57
N ALA A 60 3.64 31.71 7.48
CA ALA A 60 2.63 32.20 8.41
C ALA A 60 3.19 33.19 9.46
N ALA A 61 4.50 33.12 9.75
CA ALA A 61 5.18 34.01 10.68
C ALA A 61 5.61 35.35 10.05
N ASP A 62 5.55 35.48 8.72
CA ASP A 62 5.90 36.71 8.00
C ASP A 62 4.71 37.70 8.01
N PRO A 63 4.83 38.89 8.64
CA PRO A 63 3.76 39.88 8.70
C PRO A 63 3.37 40.48 7.33
N LEU A 64 4.19 40.30 6.30
CA LEU A 64 3.90 40.70 4.91
C LEU A 64 3.12 39.64 4.12
N TYR A 65 2.69 38.56 4.78
CA TYR A 65 1.79 37.56 4.21
C TYR A 65 0.40 38.16 3.96
N ILE A 66 0.25 38.85 2.83
CA ILE A 66 -1.04 39.33 2.34
C ILE A 66 -1.66 38.22 1.50
N GLU A 67 -2.71 37.61 2.05
CA GLU A 67 -3.55 36.56 1.44
C GLU A 67 -4.32 37.03 0.18
N GLY A 68 -3.96 38.17 -0.42
CA GLY A 68 -4.67 38.82 -1.53
C GLY A 68 -3.79 39.55 -2.56
N ALA A 69 -2.46 39.47 -2.49
CA ALA A 69 -1.56 40.03 -3.49
C ALA A 69 -1.11 38.95 -4.49
N TRP A 70 -2.05 38.22 -5.06
CA TRP A 70 -1.75 37.19 -6.05
C TRP A 70 -1.77 37.83 -7.43
N SER A 71 -0.62 37.84 -8.11
CA SER A 71 -0.53 38.21 -9.51
C SER A 71 -1.43 37.31 -10.37
N GLU A 72 -1.80 37.81 -11.55
CA GLU A 72 -2.66 37.11 -12.50
C GLU A 72 -2.26 35.63 -12.68
N PRO A 73 -3.24 34.75 -12.91
CA PRO A 73 -2.98 33.33 -13.02
C PRO A 73 -1.97 33.05 -14.13
N THR A 74 -0.81 32.52 -13.76
CA THR A 74 0.31 32.38 -14.70
C THR A 74 0.19 31.11 -15.56
N PHE A 75 -0.60 30.14 -15.10
CA PHE A 75 -0.68 28.83 -15.74
C PHE A 75 -1.81 28.73 -16.77
N THR A 76 -1.46 28.25 -17.96
CA THR A 76 -2.41 28.01 -19.06
C THR A 76 -3.00 26.59 -19.04
N SER A 77 -2.44 25.67 -18.24
CA SER A 77 -2.93 24.29 -18.07
C SER A 77 -2.58 23.71 -16.69
N THR A 78 -3.36 22.71 -16.26
CA THR A 78 -3.15 21.98 -15.01
C THR A 78 -1.84 21.19 -15.02
N GLU A 79 -1.47 20.60 -16.16
CA GLU A 79 -0.21 19.87 -16.32
C GLU A 79 1.02 20.78 -16.17
N ALA A 80 0.99 21.98 -16.75
CA ALA A 80 2.08 22.95 -16.62
C ALA A 80 2.25 23.41 -15.16
N ALA A 81 1.14 23.58 -14.44
CA ALA A 81 1.15 23.90 -13.01
C ALA A 81 1.77 22.75 -12.19
N ILE A 82 1.35 21.51 -12.44
CA ILE A 82 1.91 20.31 -11.77
C ILE A 82 3.42 20.23 -11.99
N GLN A 83 3.90 20.36 -13.23
CA GLN A 83 5.34 20.28 -13.52
C GLN A 83 6.13 21.41 -12.82
N SER A 84 5.61 22.65 -12.83
CA SER A 84 6.26 23.76 -12.13
C SER A 84 6.33 23.52 -10.62
N MET A 85 5.26 23.00 -10.02
CA MET A 85 5.21 22.67 -8.61
C MET A 85 6.20 21.54 -8.26
N LEU A 86 6.28 20.50 -9.09
CA LEU A 86 7.24 19.40 -8.91
C LEU A 86 8.69 19.88 -9.00
N GLU A 87 8.99 20.77 -9.93
CA GLU A 87 10.31 21.38 -10.06
C GLU A 87 10.66 22.22 -8.81
N CYS A 88 9.70 23.00 -8.29
CA CYS A 88 9.89 23.74 -7.05
C CYS A 88 10.16 22.81 -5.85
N LEU A 89 9.42 21.70 -5.74
CA LEU A 89 9.64 20.70 -4.69
C LEU A 89 11.04 20.07 -4.82
N LYS A 90 11.49 19.77 -6.04
CA LYS A 90 12.80 19.20 -6.31
C LYS A 90 13.95 20.17 -6.00
N ASN A 91 13.76 21.45 -6.30
CA ASN A 91 14.74 22.51 -6.05
C ASN A 91 14.68 23.05 -4.60
N ASN A 92 13.86 22.46 -3.73
CA ASN A 92 13.63 22.90 -2.36
C ASN A 92 13.07 24.34 -2.24
N GLU A 93 12.42 24.83 -3.30
CA GLU A 93 11.69 26.12 -3.32
C GLU A 93 10.29 25.96 -2.71
N LEU A 94 10.21 25.45 -1.49
CA LEU A 94 8.96 25.01 -0.86
C LEU A 94 7.92 26.13 -0.71
N GLY A 95 8.36 27.35 -0.42
CA GLY A 95 7.46 28.50 -0.33
C GLY A 95 6.89 28.95 -1.68
N LYS A 96 7.54 28.63 -2.80
CA LYS A 96 7.00 28.86 -4.14
C LYS A 96 5.96 27.79 -4.47
N ALA A 97 6.23 26.52 -4.15
CA ALA A 97 5.27 25.43 -4.33
C ALA A 97 3.97 25.66 -3.53
N LEU A 98 4.07 26.13 -2.27
CA LEU A 98 2.93 26.47 -1.43
C LEU A 98 2.12 27.67 -1.96
N ARG A 99 2.77 28.61 -2.63
CA ARG A 99 2.09 29.73 -3.29
C ARG A 99 1.37 29.26 -4.55
N GLN A 100 2.05 28.48 -5.38
CA GLN A 100 1.48 27.93 -6.61
C GLN A 100 0.25 27.05 -6.33
N ILE A 101 0.25 26.23 -5.28
CA ILE A 101 -0.92 25.41 -4.98
C ILE A 101 -2.15 26.24 -4.59
N ARG A 102 -1.96 27.35 -3.87
CA ARG A 102 -3.06 28.27 -3.51
C ARG A 102 -3.64 28.94 -4.75
N GLU A 103 -2.79 29.39 -5.66
CA GLU A 103 -3.19 29.93 -6.97
C GLU A 103 -3.91 28.89 -7.82
N CYS A 104 -3.42 27.64 -7.84
CA CYS A 104 -4.06 26.56 -8.58
C CYS A 104 -5.44 26.20 -8.01
N ARG A 105 -5.64 26.30 -6.70
CA ARG A 105 -6.95 26.06 -6.05
C ARG A 105 -7.97 27.15 -6.40
N SER A 106 -7.54 28.40 -6.62
CA SER A 106 -8.46 29.47 -7.05
C SER A 106 -8.82 29.35 -8.53
N LEU A 107 -7.88 28.88 -9.37
CA LEU A 107 -8.11 28.65 -10.79
C LEU A 107 -8.94 27.40 -11.10
N TRP A 108 -8.67 26.31 -10.39
CA TRP A 108 -9.29 25.00 -10.60
C TRP A 108 -9.82 24.44 -9.26
N PRO A 109 -10.93 25.01 -8.74
CA PRO A 109 -11.49 24.57 -7.47
C PRO A 109 -11.99 23.12 -7.56
N ASN A 110 -11.65 22.30 -6.57
CA ASN A 110 -12.01 20.88 -6.45
C ASN A 110 -11.43 19.96 -7.54
N ASP A 111 -10.36 20.38 -8.23
CA ASP A 111 -9.58 19.51 -9.11
C ASP A 111 -8.47 18.77 -8.32
N ILE A 112 -7.44 18.26 -8.97
CA ILE A 112 -6.28 17.55 -8.37
C ILE A 112 -5.62 18.34 -7.22
N PHE A 113 -5.77 19.67 -7.20
CA PHE A 113 -5.23 20.57 -6.17
C PHE A 113 -6.09 20.67 -4.90
N GLY A 114 -7.26 20.03 -4.88
CA GLY A 114 -8.17 20.02 -3.74
C GLY A 114 -8.97 21.31 -3.57
N SER A 115 -9.64 21.40 -2.43
CA SER A 115 -10.47 22.51 -1.98
C SER A 115 -9.69 23.42 -1.02
N SER A 116 -10.26 24.58 -0.67
CA SER A 116 -9.67 25.49 0.32
C SER A 116 -9.63 24.92 1.74
N SER A 117 -10.43 23.89 2.05
CA SER A 117 -10.41 23.18 3.34
C SER A 117 -9.34 22.10 3.44
N ASP A 118 -8.69 21.72 2.34
CA ASP A 118 -7.71 20.64 2.32
C ASP A 118 -6.31 21.11 2.75
N ASP A 119 -5.57 20.27 3.47
CA ASP A 119 -4.17 20.53 3.84
C ASP A 119 -3.30 20.62 2.58
N GLU A 120 -2.77 21.82 2.32
CA GLU A 120 -1.86 22.13 1.21
C GLU A 120 -0.64 21.20 1.19
N VAL A 121 -0.12 20.86 2.37
CA VAL A 121 1.03 19.97 2.50
C VAL A 121 0.66 18.56 2.05
N GLN A 122 -0.49 18.02 2.45
CA GLN A 122 -0.94 16.71 1.97
C GLN A 122 -1.17 16.72 0.45
N THR A 123 -1.78 17.77 -0.09
CA THR A 123 -2.02 17.83 -1.54
C THR A 123 -0.70 17.84 -2.32
N LEU A 124 0.29 18.65 -1.90
CA LEU A 124 1.62 18.67 -2.54
C LEU A 124 2.31 17.31 -2.48
N LEU A 125 2.26 16.63 -1.34
CA LEU A 125 2.83 15.28 -1.18
C LEU A 125 2.14 14.26 -2.09
N ASN A 126 0.81 14.34 -2.22
CA ASN A 126 0.04 13.46 -3.10
C ASN A 126 0.38 13.68 -4.57
N ILE A 127 0.51 14.94 -5.01
CA ILE A 127 0.93 15.28 -6.37
C ILE A 127 2.34 14.75 -6.64
N TYR A 128 3.28 15.00 -5.72
CA TYR A 128 4.65 14.51 -5.81
C TYR A 128 4.73 12.98 -5.90
N PHE A 129 4.08 12.28 -4.98
CA PHE A 129 4.08 10.82 -4.94
C PHE A 129 3.43 10.21 -6.17
N ARG A 130 2.25 10.72 -6.58
CA ARG A 130 1.56 10.24 -7.77
C ARG A 130 2.45 10.39 -9.01
N HIS A 131 3.13 11.52 -9.16
CA HIS A 131 4.00 11.73 -10.31
C HIS A 131 5.25 10.84 -10.26
N GLN A 132 5.84 10.66 -9.09
CA GLN A 132 7.03 9.82 -8.93
C GLN A 132 6.76 8.33 -9.17
N THR A 133 5.52 7.88 -8.94
CA THR A 133 5.09 6.49 -9.12
C THR A 133 4.47 6.20 -10.49
N LEU A 134 4.41 7.18 -11.40
CA LEU A 134 3.88 6.98 -12.74
C LEU A 134 4.66 5.88 -13.48
N GLY A 135 3.97 4.82 -13.86
CA GLY A 135 4.56 3.68 -14.58
C GLY A 135 5.38 2.72 -13.71
N GLN A 136 5.48 2.96 -12.40
CA GLN A 136 6.16 2.05 -11.47
C GLN A 136 5.13 1.38 -10.54
N THR A 137 5.03 0.05 -10.63
CA THR A 137 4.27 -0.76 -9.67
C THR A 137 5.18 -1.15 -8.50
N GLY A 138 4.60 -1.36 -7.32
CA GLY A 138 5.36 -1.76 -6.12
C GLY A 138 5.88 -0.60 -5.25
N THR A 139 5.70 0.65 -5.65
CA THR A 139 6.12 1.79 -4.83
C THR A 139 5.07 2.15 -3.78
N TYR A 140 5.50 2.32 -2.52
CA TYR A 140 4.63 2.71 -1.41
C TYR A 140 5.27 3.79 -0.54
N ALA A 141 4.43 4.59 0.11
CA ALA A 141 4.86 5.56 1.09
C ALA A 141 3.87 5.66 2.25
N LEU A 142 4.40 5.65 3.47
CA LEU A 142 3.64 5.73 4.70
C LEU A 142 4.09 6.96 5.48
N VAL A 143 3.27 8.01 5.41
CA VAL A 143 3.62 9.36 5.88
C VAL A 143 2.71 9.78 7.03
N GLY A 144 2.96 9.23 8.22
CA GLY A 144 2.18 9.47 9.44
C GLY A 144 3.07 9.62 10.69
N SER A 145 2.47 9.97 11.82
CA SER A 145 3.17 9.86 13.11
C SER A 145 3.33 8.38 13.47
N ASN A 146 4.52 7.95 13.90
CA ASN A 146 4.76 6.56 14.34
C ASN A 146 3.75 6.07 15.42
N GLN A 147 3.14 7.01 16.15
CA GLN A 147 2.08 6.74 17.11
C GLN A 147 0.85 6.07 16.47
N SER A 148 0.47 6.43 15.24
CA SER A 148 -0.66 5.78 14.58
C SER A 148 -0.37 4.30 14.29
N LEU A 149 0.87 3.95 13.96
CA LEU A 149 1.25 2.56 13.69
C LEU A 149 1.34 1.73 14.97
N THR A 150 1.83 2.29 16.07
CA THR A 150 1.84 1.58 17.36
C THR A 150 0.42 1.26 17.82
N GLU A 151 -0.52 2.20 17.68
CA GLU A 151 -1.93 1.98 18.00
C GLU A 151 -2.59 0.94 17.08
N ILE A 152 -2.31 1.00 15.77
CA ILE A 152 -2.83 0.00 14.82
C ILE A 152 -2.24 -1.39 15.12
N CYS A 153 -0.94 -1.49 15.38
CA CYS A 153 -0.26 -2.74 15.69
C CYS A 153 -0.77 -3.36 17.00
N THR A 154 -1.01 -2.55 18.04
CA THR A 154 -1.58 -3.02 19.31
C THR A 154 -3.01 -3.53 19.09
N LYS A 155 -3.84 -2.79 18.36
CA LYS A 155 -5.21 -3.23 18.04
C LYS A 155 -5.25 -4.50 17.17
N LEU A 156 -4.32 -4.63 16.22
CA LEU A 156 -4.18 -5.83 15.39
C LEU A 156 -3.66 -7.02 16.20
N MET A 157 -2.83 -6.79 17.22
CA MET A 157 -2.38 -7.81 18.17
C MET A 157 -3.54 -8.28 19.06
N GLU A 158 -4.37 -7.36 19.57
CA GLU A 158 -5.58 -7.67 20.34
C GLU A 158 -6.55 -8.53 19.52
N LEU A 159 -6.89 -8.11 18.30
CA LEU A 159 -7.76 -8.88 17.41
C LEU A 159 -7.18 -10.26 17.08
N ASN A 160 -5.87 -10.36 16.84
CA ASN A 160 -5.22 -11.66 16.61
C ASN A 160 -5.27 -12.57 17.85
N MET A 161 -5.21 -12.01 19.05
CA MET A 161 -5.39 -12.77 20.29
C MET A 161 -6.84 -13.24 20.43
N GLU A 162 -7.82 -12.38 20.18
CA GLU A 162 -9.25 -12.73 20.23
C GLU A 162 -9.60 -13.85 19.23
N ILE A 163 -9.15 -13.73 17.98
CA ILE A 163 -9.36 -14.76 16.95
C ILE A 163 -8.74 -16.08 17.37
N ARG A 164 -7.50 -16.06 17.90
CA ARG A 164 -6.82 -17.26 18.37
C ARG A 164 -7.53 -17.91 19.54
N ASP A 165 -8.06 -17.11 20.46
CA ASP A 165 -8.85 -17.61 21.59
C ASP A 165 -10.20 -18.17 21.14
N MET A 166 -10.88 -17.52 20.20
CA MET A 166 -12.10 -18.04 19.58
C MET A 166 -11.86 -19.38 18.88
N ILE A 167 -10.76 -19.51 18.12
CA ILE A 167 -10.37 -20.78 17.48
C ILE A 167 -10.11 -21.85 18.54
N ARG A 168 -9.36 -21.53 19.60
CA ARG A 168 -9.08 -22.47 20.70
C ARG A 168 -10.37 -22.93 21.37
N ARG A 169 -11.30 -22.01 21.67
CA ARG A 169 -12.61 -22.36 22.24
C ARG A 169 -13.42 -23.24 21.30
N ALA A 170 -13.51 -22.89 20.02
CA ALA A 170 -14.22 -23.68 19.02
C ALA A 170 -13.64 -25.09 18.84
N GLN A 171 -12.30 -25.23 18.84
CA GLN A 171 -11.63 -26.54 18.83
C GLN A 171 -11.94 -27.34 20.10
N SER A 172 -11.93 -26.69 21.27
CA SER A 172 -12.26 -27.33 22.55
C SER A 172 -13.70 -27.86 22.56
N TYR A 173 -14.65 -27.12 21.97
CA TYR A 173 -16.03 -27.58 21.80
C TYR A 173 -16.15 -28.79 20.86
N ARG A 174 -15.39 -28.84 19.76
CA ARG A 174 -15.36 -30.02 18.85
C ARG A 174 -14.81 -31.27 19.54
N VAL A 175 -13.80 -31.10 20.39
CA VAL A 175 -13.21 -32.20 21.18
C VAL A 175 -14.23 -32.72 22.20
N LEU A 176 -14.96 -31.84 22.89
CA LEU A 176 -16.03 -32.24 23.82
C LEU A 176 -17.20 -32.97 23.12
N THR A 177 -17.54 -32.60 21.87
CA THR A 177 -18.56 -33.33 21.10
C THR A 177 -18.11 -34.70 20.61
N THR A 178 -16.80 -34.95 20.53
CA THR A 178 -16.26 -36.29 20.22
C THR A 178 -16.13 -37.19 21.46
N PHE A 179 -16.30 -36.64 22.67
CA PHE A 179 -16.31 -37.38 23.94
C PHE A 179 -17.70 -37.57 24.55
N LEU A 180 -18.78 -37.15 23.87
CA LEU A 180 -20.13 -37.59 24.23
C LEU A 180 -20.28 -39.05 23.77
N PRO A 181 -20.44 -40.02 24.69
CA PRO A 181 -20.63 -41.41 24.31
C PRO A 181 -22.00 -41.56 23.66
N ASP A 182 -22.05 -42.26 22.53
CA ASP A 182 -23.28 -42.81 21.96
C ASP A 182 -24.00 -43.63 23.04
N SER A 183 -24.99 -43.01 23.69
CA SER A 183 -25.88 -43.68 24.63
C SER A 183 -27.10 -44.21 23.88
N SER A 184 -26.88 -45.17 22.98
CA SER A 184 -27.95 -46.05 22.52
C SER A 184 -27.40 -47.39 21.99
N VAL A 185 -26.86 -48.21 22.91
CA VAL A 185 -26.94 -49.67 22.76
C VAL A 185 -27.69 -50.23 23.95
N SER A 186 -28.96 -50.53 23.72
CA SER A 186 -29.79 -51.50 24.43
C SER A 186 -30.83 -51.90 23.37
N GLY A 187 -30.71 -53.02 22.67
CA GLY A 187 -30.61 -54.37 23.21
C GLY A 187 -32.03 -54.92 23.31
N THR A 188 -32.53 -55.55 22.25
CA THR A 188 -33.57 -56.59 22.36
C THR A 188 -33.57 -57.45 21.10
N SER A 189 -33.25 -58.72 21.33
CA SER A 189 -33.57 -59.87 20.50
C SER A 189 -35.06 -59.95 20.17
N LEU A 190 -35.37 -60.27 18.92
CA LEU A 190 -36.34 -61.29 18.49
C LEU A 190 -36.10 -61.58 16.99
#